data_AF-A0A3E0NCU7-F1
#
_entry.id   AF-A0A3E0NCU7-F1
#
_cell.length_a   1.000
_cell.length_b   1.000
_cell.length_c   1.000
_cell.angle_alpha   90.00
_cell.angle_beta   90.00
_cell.angle_gamma   90.00
#
_symmetry.space_group_name_H-M   'P 1'
#
loop_
_entity.id
_entity.type
_entity.pdbx_description
1 polymer ?
#
loop_
_entity_poly.entity_id
_entity_poly.type
_entity_poly.pdbx_seq_one_letter_code
_entity_poly.pdbx_strand_id
1 'polypeptide(L)'
;VIETALSLIDEPEGPVLVDYPVDLPDADLPPPACPVSFQRKSDDKSWHGRLEREVKSLGPWYELSLKRRGRTTVGISESSLEETVVRLTAWPDYASIDFPDPSWLKLALEDLKAFYSEAITAQPGDYEAGYSDSLIFEETVLGELIVHYVAHFEAQDPNHPFIRVIASREQLKRSTGNWAIDREGDYVKAANPSADGD
;
A
#
# COMPACT_ATOMS: atom_id res chain seq x y z
N VAL A 1 12.98 28.08 -18.64
CA VAL A 1 12.93 26.62 -18.94
C VAL A 1 11.71 26.28 -19.78
N ILE A 2 10.48 26.35 -19.26
CA ILE A 2 9.27 25.94 -20.02
C ILE A 2 9.10 26.74 -21.32
N GLU A 3 9.24 28.06 -21.26
CA GLU A 3 9.14 28.93 -22.45
C GLU A 3 10.21 28.59 -23.51
N THR A 4 11.44 28.34 -23.08
CA THR A 4 12.57 27.96 -23.95
C THR A 4 12.42 26.56 -24.55
N ALA A 5 11.83 25.61 -23.81
CA ALA A 5 11.53 24.29 -24.32
C ALA A 5 10.36 24.32 -25.33
N LEU A 6 9.37 25.18 -25.08
CA LEU A 6 8.24 25.37 -25.99
C LEU A 6 8.67 26.04 -27.30
N SER A 7 9.62 26.96 -27.28
CA SER A 7 10.14 27.57 -28.51
C SER A 7 10.85 26.58 -29.44
N LEU A 8 11.30 25.41 -28.94
CA LEU A 8 11.89 24.35 -29.78
C LEU A 8 10.85 23.64 -30.66
N ILE A 9 9.56 23.79 -30.35
CA ILE A 9 8.46 23.20 -31.13
C ILE A 9 8.23 24.00 -32.43
N ASP A 10 8.57 25.29 -32.41
CA ASP A 10 8.40 26.20 -33.55
C ASP A 10 9.57 26.12 -34.56
N GLU A 11 10.56 25.26 -34.30
CA GLU A 11 11.70 25.06 -35.19
C GLU A 11 11.28 24.31 -36.47
N PRO A 12 11.68 24.80 -37.66
CA PRO A 12 11.17 24.32 -38.94
C PRO A 12 11.73 22.96 -39.38
N GLU A 13 12.82 22.48 -38.77
CA GLU A 13 13.45 21.18 -39.08
C GLU A 13 13.71 20.36 -37.80
N GLY A 14 13.78 19.03 -37.97
CA GLY A 14 13.69 18.01 -36.92
C GLY A 14 14.73 18.08 -35.77
N PRO A 15 14.72 17.05 -34.89
CA PRO A 15 14.94 17.19 -33.45
C PRO A 15 16.08 18.15 -33.08
N VAL A 16 15.68 19.33 -32.61
CA VAL A 16 16.58 20.40 -32.21
C VAL A 16 17.05 20.17 -30.78
N LEU A 17 18.33 19.85 -30.62
CA LEU A 17 19.01 19.76 -29.33
C LEU A 17 19.79 21.05 -29.11
N VAL A 18 19.31 21.89 -28.19
CA VAL A 18 19.94 23.16 -27.82
C VAL A 18 20.26 23.13 -26.34
N ASP A 19 21.52 23.44 -26.01
CA ASP A 19 21.96 23.55 -24.63
C ASP A 19 21.26 24.72 -23.93
N TYR A 20 20.65 24.44 -22.79
CA TYR A 20 20.03 25.47 -21.97
C TYR A 20 21.10 26.12 -21.08
N PRO A 21 21.35 27.44 -21.19
CA PRO A 21 22.52 28.10 -20.59
C PRO A 21 22.43 28.29 -19.07
N VAL A 22 21.46 27.67 -18.40
CA VAL A 22 21.32 27.74 -16.95
C VAL A 22 21.88 26.45 -16.37
N ASP A 23 23.04 26.57 -15.73
CA ASP A 23 23.53 25.54 -14.81
C ASP A 23 22.63 25.52 -13.59
N LEU A 24 22.00 24.38 -13.35
CA LEU A 24 21.31 24.12 -12.09
C LEU A 24 22.38 23.84 -11.02
N PRO A 25 22.17 24.27 -9.76
CA PRO A 25 23.04 23.83 -8.68
C PRO A 25 23.00 22.30 -8.61
N ASP A 26 24.16 21.67 -8.36
CA ASP A 26 24.23 20.24 -8.07
C ASP A 26 23.24 19.92 -6.95
N ALA A 27 22.14 19.26 -7.31
CA ALA A 27 21.24 18.71 -6.32
C ALA A 27 21.90 17.44 -5.78
N ASP A 28 22.35 17.49 -4.52
CA ASP A 28 22.96 16.34 -3.82
C ASP A 28 22.04 15.10 -3.80
N LEU A 29 20.75 15.26 -4.09
CA LEU A 29 19.83 14.17 -4.34
C LEU A 29 19.25 14.26 -5.75
N PRO A 30 19.41 13.24 -6.62
CA PRO A 30 18.56 13.12 -7.79
C PRO A 30 17.09 13.08 -7.32
N PRO A 31 16.17 13.82 -7.97
CA PRO A 31 14.76 13.70 -7.66
C PRO A 31 14.36 12.22 -7.80
N PRO A 32 13.53 11.68 -6.88
CA PRO A 32 13.12 10.27 -6.95
C PRO A 32 12.53 10.00 -8.33
N ALA A 33 13.02 8.93 -8.98
CA ALA A 33 12.57 8.56 -10.31
C ALA A 33 11.07 8.29 -10.27
N CYS A 34 10.29 9.22 -10.84
CA CYS A 34 8.83 9.23 -10.95
C CYS A 34 8.10 8.62 -9.73
N PRO A 35 7.68 9.44 -8.73
CA PRO A 35 6.91 8.93 -7.61
C PRO A 35 5.65 8.24 -8.13
N VAL A 36 5.48 6.96 -7.81
CA VAL A 36 4.23 6.25 -8.06
C VAL A 36 3.18 6.90 -7.18
N SER A 37 2.29 7.69 -7.78
CA SER A 37 1.17 8.27 -7.05
C SER A 37 0.14 7.17 -6.82
N PHE A 38 -0.01 6.77 -5.56
CA PHE A 38 -1.15 5.95 -5.12
C PHE A 38 -2.41 6.83 -5.20
N GLN A 39 -3.00 6.92 -6.40
CA GLN A 39 -4.22 7.68 -6.60
C GLN A 39 -5.40 6.93 -5.99
N ARG A 40 -5.70 7.24 -4.72
CA ARG A 40 -6.86 6.70 -4.02
C ARG A 40 -8.19 7.04 -4.71
N LYS A 41 -8.26 8.17 -5.42
CA LYS A 41 -9.45 8.62 -6.15
C LYS A 41 -9.53 7.96 -7.51
N SER A 42 -10.11 6.78 -7.52
CA SER A 42 -10.50 6.06 -8.73
C SER A 42 -12.00 6.27 -8.99
N ASP A 43 -12.39 6.50 -10.25
CA ASP A 43 -13.80 6.49 -10.67
C ASP A 43 -14.42 5.07 -10.61
N ASP A 44 -13.57 4.04 -10.55
CA ASP A 44 -13.97 2.66 -10.33
C ASP A 44 -14.40 2.44 -8.88
N LYS A 45 -15.62 1.92 -8.72
CA LYS A 45 -16.25 1.65 -7.42
C LYS A 45 -16.00 0.23 -6.91
N SER A 46 -15.53 -0.67 -7.77
CA SER A 46 -15.26 -2.06 -7.39
C SER A 46 -13.92 -2.17 -6.66
N TRP A 47 -13.86 -3.01 -5.64
CA TRP A 47 -12.61 -3.41 -4.99
C TRP A 47 -11.66 -4.04 -6.00
N HIS A 48 -12.19 -4.88 -6.89
CA HIS A 48 -11.40 -5.54 -7.92
C HIS A 48 -10.65 -4.55 -8.80
N GLY A 49 -11.35 -3.63 -9.46
CA GLY A 49 -10.73 -2.71 -10.40
C GLY A 49 -9.83 -1.66 -9.74
N ARG A 50 -10.11 -1.28 -8.48
CA ARG A 50 -9.23 -0.43 -7.68
C ARG A 50 -7.92 -1.14 -7.34
N LEU A 51 -7.99 -2.37 -6.80
CA LEU A 51 -6.81 -3.13 -6.38
C LEU A 51 -5.99 -3.61 -7.58
N GLU A 52 -6.63 -4.09 -8.65
CA GLU A 52 -5.96 -4.57 -9.86
C GLU A 52 -5.12 -3.46 -10.50
N ARG A 53 -5.64 -2.23 -10.54
CA ARG A 53 -4.91 -1.07 -11.07
C ARG A 53 -3.68 -0.74 -10.24
N GLU A 54 -3.82 -0.78 -8.92
CA GLU A 54 -2.72 -0.52 -7.99
C GLU A 54 -1.60 -1.57 -8.18
N VAL A 55 -1.96 -2.86 -8.20
CA VAL A 55 -1.01 -3.96 -8.47
C VAL A 55 -0.33 -3.80 -9.83
N LYS A 56 -1.07 -3.48 -10.89
CA LYS A 56 -0.49 -3.21 -12.23
C LYS A 56 0.49 -2.04 -12.22
N SER A 57 0.21 -0.98 -11.45
CA SER A 57 1.10 0.18 -11.35
C SER A 57 2.42 -0.14 -10.65
N LEU A 58 2.40 -1.05 -9.68
CA LEU A 58 3.60 -1.51 -8.95
C LEU A 58 4.37 -2.61 -9.67
N GLY A 59 3.76 -3.30 -10.64
CA GLY A 59 4.37 -4.41 -11.37
C GLY A 59 5.80 -4.13 -11.89
N PRO A 60 6.07 -3.01 -12.58
CA PRO A 60 7.42 -2.70 -13.07
C PRO A 60 8.47 -2.60 -11.96
N TRP A 61 8.10 -2.06 -10.80
CA TRP A 61 8.98 -1.92 -9.65
C TRP A 61 9.22 -3.26 -8.95
N TYR A 62 8.19 -4.09 -8.87
CA TYR A 62 8.34 -5.46 -8.38
C TYR A 62 9.28 -6.28 -9.28
N GLU A 63 9.13 -6.20 -10.60
CA GLU A 63 10.05 -6.86 -11.55
C GLU A 63 11.49 -6.36 -11.43
N LEU A 64 11.68 -5.06 -11.15
CA LEU A 64 12.99 -4.50 -10.87
C LEU A 64 13.57 -5.05 -9.56
N SER A 65 12.74 -5.18 -8.52
CA SER A 65 13.12 -5.76 -7.23
C SER A 65 13.62 -7.20 -7.40
N LEU A 66 12.87 -8.01 -8.16
CA LEU A 66 13.19 -9.39 -8.49
C LEU A 66 14.53 -9.49 -9.21
N LYS A 67 14.74 -8.67 -10.24
CA LYS A 67 16.00 -8.65 -11.00
C LYS A 67 17.20 -8.25 -10.15
N ARG A 68 17.03 -7.32 -9.21
CA ARG A 68 18.12 -6.86 -8.31
C ARG A 68 18.44 -7.86 -7.21
N ARG A 69 17.43 -8.49 -6.61
CA ARG A 69 17.59 -9.37 -5.44
C ARG A 69 17.78 -10.84 -5.83
N GLY A 70 17.29 -11.27 -6.99
CA GLY A 70 17.30 -12.66 -7.45
C GLY A 70 16.37 -13.59 -6.65
N ARG A 71 15.54 -13.05 -5.76
CA ARG A 71 14.61 -13.79 -4.89
C ARG A 71 13.43 -12.91 -4.51
N THR A 72 12.31 -13.55 -4.16
CA THR A 72 11.06 -12.94 -3.68
C THR A 72 10.54 -13.68 -2.46
N THR A 73 9.78 -12.99 -1.62
CA THR A 73 9.01 -13.56 -0.51
C THR A 73 7.53 -13.78 -0.84
N VAL A 74 7.08 -13.33 -2.02
CA VAL A 74 5.76 -13.59 -2.60
C VAL A 74 5.66 -15.05 -3.09
N GLY A 75 4.52 -15.68 -2.85
CA GLY A 75 4.11 -16.99 -3.33
C GLY A 75 3.69 -17.98 -2.25
N ILE A 76 3.53 -17.55 -0.99
CA ILE A 76 3.19 -18.47 0.12
C ILE A 76 1.74 -18.95 0.09
N SER A 77 0.86 -18.24 -0.61
CA SER A 77 -0.55 -18.62 -0.82
C SER A 77 -0.76 -19.65 -1.93
N GLU A 78 0.32 -20.04 -2.63
CA GLU A 78 0.30 -20.93 -3.80
C GLU A 78 -0.66 -20.44 -4.91
N SER A 79 -0.97 -19.14 -4.94
CA SER A 79 -1.85 -18.49 -5.92
C SER A 79 -1.06 -17.41 -6.68
N SER A 80 -1.41 -17.15 -7.95
CA SER A 80 -0.82 -16.02 -8.66
C SER A 80 -1.29 -14.68 -8.04
N LEU A 81 -0.57 -13.58 -8.32
CA LEU A 81 -1.00 -12.26 -7.84
C LEU A 81 -2.36 -11.87 -8.44
N GLU A 82 -2.59 -12.19 -9.71
CA GLU A 82 -3.87 -11.95 -10.39
C GLU A 82 -5.00 -12.75 -9.76
N GLU A 83 -4.79 -14.05 -9.51
CA GLU A 83 -5.77 -14.91 -8.84
C GLU A 83 -6.06 -14.43 -7.42
N THR A 84 -5.01 -13.98 -6.71
CA THR A 84 -5.11 -13.43 -5.36
C THR A 84 -5.98 -12.18 -5.33
N VAL A 85 -5.74 -11.23 -6.24
CA VAL A 85 -6.56 -10.02 -6.39
C VAL A 85 -8.01 -10.38 -6.65
N VAL A 86 -8.28 -11.26 -7.63
CA VAL A 86 -9.65 -11.69 -7.95
C VAL A 86 -10.36 -12.28 -6.73
N ARG A 87 -9.71 -13.21 -6.02
CA ARG A 87 -10.33 -13.93 -4.91
C ARG A 87 -10.51 -13.05 -3.67
N LEU A 88 -9.58 -12.13 -3.37
CA LEU A 88 -9.70 -11.19 -2.25
C LEU A 88 -10.80 -10.15 -2.49
N THR A 89 -11.02 -9.73 -3.73
CA THR A 89 -12.03 -8.69 -4.00
C THR A 89 -13.42 -9.26 -4.25
N ALA A 90 -13.55 -10.58 -4.47
CA ALA A 90 -14.83 -11.23 -4.76
C ALA A 90 -15.87 -11.08 -3.64
N TRP A 91 -15.50 -11.36 -2.38
CA TRP A 91 -16.42 -11.23 -1.24
C TRP A 91 -16.86 -9.76 -0.98
N PRO A 92 -15.93 -8.78 -0.95
CA PRO A 92 -16.30 -7.37 -0.80
C PRO A 92 -17.16 -6.81 -1.94
N ASP A 93 -16.96 -7.24 -3.19
CA ASP A 93 -17.69 -6.73 -4.36
C ASP A 93 -19.06 -7.40 -4.54
N TYR A 94 -19.20 -8.66 -4.15
CA TYR A 94 -20.39 -9.46 -4.43
C TYR A 94 -20.93 -10.12 -3.16
N ALA A 95 -22.08 -9.64 -2.69
CA ALA A 95 -22.73 -10.14 -1.48
C ALA A 95 -23.16 -11.63 -1.54
N SER A 96 -23.17 -12.23 -2.74
CA SER A 96 -23.50 -13.65 -2.95
C SER A 96 -22.31 -14.59 -2.79
N ILE A 97 -21.09 -14.06 -2.66
CA ILE A 97 -19.88 -14.85 -2.49
C ILE A 97 -19.65 -15.09 -1.00
N ASP A 98 -19.27 -16.31 -0.64
CA ASP A 98 -18.94 -16.65 0.74
C ASP A 98 -17.61 -16.01 1.17
N PHE A 99 -17.47 -15.80 2.48
CA PHE A 99 -16.22 -15.31 3.05
C PHE A 99 -15.06 -16.27 2.74
N PRO A 100 -13.88 -15.78 2.31
CA PRO A 100 -12.76 -16.63 1.95
C PRO A 100 -12.26 -17.46 3.14
N ASP A 101 -11.67 -18.62 2.86
CA ASP A 101 -11.00 -19.42 3.89
C ASP A 101 -9.98 -18.55 4.66
N PRO A 102 -10.05 -18.48 6.01
CA PRO A 102 -9.16 -17.63 6.78
C PRO A 102 -7.67 -17.97 6.59
N SER A 103 -7.31 -19.25 6.49
CA SER A 103 -5.90 -19.63 6.33
C SER A 103 -5.35 -19.11 5.00
N TRP A 104 -6.10 -19.29 3.91
CA TRP A 104 -5.75 -18.74 2.62
C TRP A 104 -5.76 -17.20 2.62
N LEU A 105 -6.77 -16.56 3.23
CA LEU A 105 -6.87 -15.09 3.34
C LEU A 105 -5.60 -14.49 3.97
N LYS A 106 -5.11 -15.08 5.08
CA LYS A 106 -3.86 -14.65 5.70
C LYS A 106 -2.70 -14.72 4.70
N LEU A 107 -2.50 -15.88 4.07
CA LEU A 107 -1.36 -16.09 3.18
C LEU A 107 -1.41 -15.16 1.97
N ALA A 108 -2.60 -14.95 1.40
CA ALA A 108 -2.85 -14.03 0.29
C ALA A 108 -2.55 -12.57 0.65
N LEU A 109 -2.95 -12.13 1.84
CA LEU A 109 -2.64 -10.78 2.32
C LEU A 109 -1.14 -10.59 2.59
N GLU A 110 -0.46 -11.60 3.11
CA GLU A 110 1.00 -11.56 3.30
C GLU A 110 1.75 -11.53 1.96
N ASP A 111 1.29 -12.28 0.96
CA ASP A 111 1.83 -12.22 -0.40
C ASP A 111 1.69 -10.82 -1.02
N LEU A 112 0.52 -10.19 -0.86
CA LEU A 112 0.34 -8.82 -1.34
C LEU A 112 1.21 -7.82 -0.56
N LYS A 113 1.28 -7.89 0.77
CA LYS A 113 2.18 -7.00 1.53
C LYS A 113 3.64 -7.15 1.13
N ALA A 114 4.08 -8.39 0.88
CA ALA A 114 5.42 -8.68 0.37
C ALA A 114 5.62 -8.06 -1.02
N PHE A 115 4.68 -8.24 -1.94
CA PHE A 115 4.70 -7.63 -3.27
C PHE A 115 4.84 -6.10 -3.20
N TYR A 116 4.01 -5.44 -2.38
CA TYR A 116 4.06 -3.98 -2.20
C TYR A 116 5.38 -3.55 -1.59
N SER A 117 5.86 -4.21 -0.53
CA SER A 117 7.11 -3.86 0.14
C SER A 117 8.32 -4.03 -0.77
N GLU A 118 8.36 -5.11 -1.55
CA GLU A 118 9.42 -5.36 -2.52
C GLU A 118 9.39 -4.34 -3.67
N ALA A 119 8.20 -3.95 -4.14
CA ALA A 119 8.05 -2.91 -5.16
C ALA A 119 8.44 -1.50 -4.64
N ILE A 120 7.95 -1.11 -3.47
CA ILE A 120 8.24 0.19 -2.83
C ILE A 120 9.75 0.33 -2.61
N THR A 121 10.39 -0.69 -2.03
CA THR A 121 11.83 -0.64 -1.72
C THR A 121 12.74 -0.81 -2.94
N ALA A 122 12.19 -1.11 -4.12
CA ALA A 122 12.95 -1.10 -5.37
C ALA A 122 13.05 0.29 -6.00
N GLN A 123 12.14 1.21 -5.63
CA GLN A 123 12.19 2.59 -6.07
C GLN A 123 13.44 3.28 -5.49
N PRO A 124 14.09 4.21 -6.23
CA PRO A 124 15.21 4.97 -5.69
C PRO A 124 14.79 5.78 -4.46
N GLY A 125 15.52 5.66 -3.35
CA GLY A 125 15.26 6.38 -2.12
C GLY A 125 15.89 5.69 -0.92
N ASP A 126 16.07 6.45 0.16
CA ASP A 126 16.41 5.91 1.47
C ASP A 126 15.12 5.65 2.25
N TYR A 127 14.87 4.40 2.59
CA TYR A 127 13.66 3.98 3.32
C TYR A 127 14.02 3.56 4.73
N GLU A 128 13.42 4.21 5.72
CA GLU A 128 13.49 3.78 7.10
C GLU A 128 12.72 2.45 7.30
N ALA A 129 13.08 1.73 8.37
CA ALA A 129 12.35 0.52 8.75
C ALA A 129 10.87 0.86 9.02
N GLY A 130 9.96 0.07 8.46
CA GLY A 130 8.51 0.30 8.60
C GLY A 130 7.91 1.33 7.64
N TYR A 131 8.71 1.97 6.78
CA TYR A 131 8.19 2.90 5.77
C TYR A 131 7.19 2.24 4.80
N SER A 132 7.52 1.06 4.27
CA SER A 132 6.64 0.33 3.35
C SER A 132 5.32 -0.06 4.00
N ASP A 133 5.36 -0.52 5.25
CA ASP A 133 4.15 -0.88 6.00
C ASP A 133 3.26 0.35 6.22
N SER A 134 3.85 1.47 6.66
CA SER A 134 3.11 2.72 6.87
C SER A 134 2.44 3.16 5.56
N LEU A 135 3.18 3.15 4.45
CA LEU A 135 2.65 3.53 3.14
C LEU A 135 1.52 2.61 2.68
N ILE A 136 1.68 1.28 2.85
CA ILE A 136 0.64 0.29 2.52
C ILE A 136 -0.65 0.62 3.26
N PHE A 137 -0.60 0.78 4.59
CA PHE A 137 -1.82 0.98 5.37
C PHE A 137 -2.43 2.38 5.21
N GLU A 138 -1.61 3.40 4.92
CA GLU A 138 -2.05 4.80 4.91
C GLU A 138 -2.45 5.34 3.55
N GLU A 139 -1.93 4.78 2.46
CA GLU A 139 -2.08 5.36 1.11
C GLU A 139 -2.64 4.39 0.07
N THR A 140 -2.65 3.07 0.33
CA THR A 140 -3.01 2.07 -0.70
C THR A 140 -4.43 1.52 -0.58
N VAL A 141 -4.95 0.97 -1.68
CA VAL A 141 -6.21 0.21 -1.73
C VAL A 141 -6.07 -1.09 -0.94
N LEU A 142 -4.89 -1.72 -0.97
CA LEU A 142 -4.62 -2.90 -0.14
C LEU A 142 -4.82 -2.62 1.36
N GLY A 143 -4.30 -1.50 1.86
CA GLY A 143 -4.48 -1.07 3.25
C GLY A 143 -5.96 -0.91 3.61
N GLU A 144 -6.74 -0.26 2.75
CA GLU A 144 -8.19 -0.09 2.91
C GLU A 144 -8.93 -1.43 2.92
N LEU A 145 -8.53 -2.37 2.05
CA LEU A 145 -9.11 -3.70 1.97
C LEU A 145 -8.82 -4.52 3.24
N ILE A 146 -7.59 -4.43 3.78
CA ILE A 146 -7.25 -5.09 5.05
C ILE A 146 -8.13 -4.55 6.18
N VAL A 147 -8.34 -3.23 6.24
CA VAL A 147 -9.24 -2.61 7.24
C VAL A 147 -10.68 -3.11 7.06
N HIS A 148 -11.16 -3.26 5.83
CA HIS A 148 -12.48 -3.82 5.55
C HIS A 148 -12.63 -5.26 6.06
N TYR A 149 -11.62 -6.11 5.87
CA TYR A 149 -11.60 -7.45 6.46
C TYR A 149 -11.53 -7.44 7.99
N VAL A 150 -10.74 -6.54 8.58
CA VAL A 150 -10.68 -6.37 10.04
C VAL A 150 -12.05 -6.01 10.61
N ALA A 151 -12.76 -5.07 9.98
CA ALA A 151 -14.10 -4.66 10.41
C ALA A 151 -15.10 -5.83 10.39
N HIS A 152 -14.98 -6.75 9.42
CA HIS A 152 -15.80 -7.97 9.39
C HIS A 152 -15.58 -8.86 10.61
N PHE A 153 -14.32 -9.11 11.01
CA PHE A 153 -14.03 -9.91 12.19
C PHE A 153 -14.45 -9.21 13.49
N GLU A 154 -14.28 -7.89 13.57
CA GLU A 154 -14.70 -7.09 14.72
C GLU A 154 -16.22 -7.11 14.94
N ALA A 155 -17.00 -7.15 13.86
CA ALA A 155 -18.45 -7.26 13.93
C ALA A 155 -18.92 -8.60 14.55
N GLN A 156 -18.10 -9.65 14.45
CA GLN A 156 -18.38 -10.96 15.08
C GLN A 156 -17.90 -11.00 16.54
N ASP A 157 -16.65 -10.58 16.77
CA ASP A 157 -16.05 -10.46 18.09
C ASP A 157 -15.03 -9.29 18.07
N PRO A 158 -15.20 -8.25 18.90
CA PRO A 158 -14.24 -7.16 19.00
C PRO A 158 -12.81 -7.60 19.31
N ASN A 159 -12.62 -8.75 19.96
CA ASN A 159 -11.31 -9.32 20.28
C ASN A 159 -10.94 -10.52 19.41
N HIS A 160 -11.58 -10.68 18.24
CA HIS A 160 -11.38 -11.83 17.37
C HIS A 160 -9.89 -12.06 17.11
N PRO A 161 -9.34 -13.25 17.42
CA PRO A 161 -7.88 -13.48 17.42
C PRO A 161 -7.27 -13.27 16.02
N PHE A 162 -8.05 -13.49 14.97
CA PHE A 162 -7.62 -13.37 13.59
C PHE A 162 -7.32 -11.92 13.16
N ILE A 163 -7.85 -10.90 13.85
CA ILE A 163 -7.53 -9.49 13.56
C ILE A 163 -6.02 -9.27 13.67
N ARG A 164 -5.40 -9.81 14.72
CA ARG A 164 -3.94 -9.70 14.97
C ARG A 164 -3.11 -10.56 14.03
N VAL A 165 -3.74 -11.51 13.36
CA VAL A 165 -3.08 -12.38 12.38
C VAL A 165 -2.92 -11.66 11.04
N ILE A 166 -3.87 -10.82 10.65
CA ILE A 166 -3.86 -10.12 9.36
C ILE A 166 -3.34 -8.68 9.44
N ALA A 167 -3.39 -8.03 10.60
CA ALA A 167 -2.84 -6.69 10.79
C ALA A 167 -2.35 -6.48 12.22
N SER A 168 -1.19 -5.84 12.36
CA SER A 168 -0.66 -5.44 13.66
C SER A 168 -1.45 -4.25 14.22
N ARG A 169 -1.33 -4.02 15.52
CA ARG A 169 -1.98 -2.87 16.18
C ARG A 169 -1.45 -1.54 15.67
N GLU A 170 -0.14 -1.48 15.44
CA GLU A 170 0.55 -0.32 14.89
C GLU A 170 0.05 0.01 13.49
N GLN A 171 -0.07 -1.01 12.62
CA GLN A 171 -0.61 -0.88 11.26
C GLN A 171 -2.05 -0.36 11.24
N LEU A 172 -2.87 -0.74 12.24
CA LEU A 172 -4.23 -0.24 12.38
C LEU A 172 -4.30 1.12 13.10
N LYS A 173 -3.16 1.71 13.49
CA LYS A 173 -3.07 2.89 14.37
C LYS A 173 -3.90 2.74 15.65
N ARG A 174 -4.01 1.51 16.15
CA ARG A 174 -4.77 1.15 17.36
C ARG A 174 -3.83 1.07 18.56
N SER A 175 -4.16 1.79 19.62
CA SER A 175 -3.45 1.71 20.89
C SER A 175 -3.49 0.28 21.48
N THR A 176 -2.44 -0.08 22.21
CA THR A 176 -2.27 -1.34 22.93
C THR A 176 -3.30 -1.49 24.05
N GLY A 177 -4.53 -1.87 23.69
CA GLY A 177 -5.58 -2.19 24.65
C GLY A 177 -6.31 -0.96 25.19
N ASN A 178 -7.64 -0.99 25.14
CA ASN A 178 -8.51 -0.05 25.84
C ASN A 178 -8.63 -0.39 27.34
N TRP A 179 -7.73 -1.21 27.86
CA TRP A 179 -7.77 -1.73 29.22
C TRP A 179 -6.37 -1.68 29.82
N ALA A 180 -6.26 -1.09 30.99
CA ALA A 180 -5.12 -1.23 31.89
C ALA A 180 -5.60 -2.00 33.13
N ILE A 181 -4.66 -2.69 33.79
CA ILE A 181 -4.90 -3.28 35.11
C ILE A 181 -4.32 -2.28 36.12
N ASP A 182 -5.15 -1.80 37.04
CA ASP A 182 -4.67 -0.91 38.10
C ASP A 182 -3.82 -1.65 39.15
N ARG A 183 -3.34 -0.93 40.16
CA ARG A 183 -2.50 -1.51 41.23
C ARG A 183 -3.26 -2.50 42.11
N GLU A 184 -4.58 -2.51 42.03
CA GLU A 184 -5.51 -3.33 42.82
C GLU A 184 -5.97 -4.58 42.03
N GLY A 185 -5.66 -4.64 40.73
CA GLY A 185 -5.94 -5.78 39.87
C GLY A 185 -7.20 -5.61 39.00
N ASP A 186 -7.82 -4.44 39.00
CA ASP A 186 -9.08 -4.19 38.31
C ASP A 186 -8.87 -3.67 36.88
N TYR A 187 -9.80 -4.04 35.98
CA TYR A 187 -9.81 -3.60 34.59
C TYR A 187 -10.33 -2.16 34.50
N VAL A 188 -9.44 -1.22 34.15
CA VAL A 188 -9.78 0.19 33.91
C VAL A 188 -9.70 0.53 32.42
N LYS A 189 -10.71 1.25 31.92
CA LYS A 189 -10.73 1.75 30.54
C LYS A 189 -9.61 2.78 30.37
N ALA A 190 -8.79 2.64 29.34
CA ALA A 190 -7.73 3.61 29.07
C ALA A 190 -8.36 5.01 28.83
N ALA A 191 -7.94 5.99 29.63
CA ALA A 191 -8.39 7.36 29.51
C ALA A 191 -7.74 8.00 28.27
N ASN A 192 -8.48 8.07 27.17
CA ASN A 192 -8.78 9.34 26.48
C ASN A 192 -9.57 9.10 25.16
N PRO A 193 -10.56 9.96 24.86
CA PRO A 193 -11.19 9.98 23.55
C PRO A 193 -10.23 10.58 22.53
N SER A 194 -10.21 10.01 21.33
CA SER A 194 -9.71 10.69 20.14
C SER A 194 -10.39 12.05 20.04
N ALA A 195 -9.59 13.12 20.04
CA ALA A 195 -10.08 14.45 19.72
C ALA A 195 -10.48 14.44 18.23
N ASP A 196 -11.79 14.41 17.97
CA ASP A 196 -12.35 14.83 16.69
C ASP A 196 -12.03 16.32 16.52
N GLY A 197 -11.28 16.65 15.48
CA GLY A 197 -11.06 18.03 15.06
C GLY A 197 -12.18 18.47 14.12
N ASP A 198 -12.86 19.55 14.50
CA ASP A 198 -13.62 20.44 13.61
C ASP A 198 -12.73 21.06 12.51
#